data_AF-A0A2R4QKW3-F1
#
_entry.id   AF-A0A2R4QKW3-F1
#
_cell.length_a   1.000
_cell.length_b   1.000
_cell.length_c   1.000
_cell.angle_alpha   90.00
_cell.angle_beta   90.00
_cell.angle_gamma   90.00
#
_symmetry.space_group_name_H-M   'P 1'
#
loop_
_entity.id
_entity.type
_entity.pdbx_description
1 polymer ?
#
loop_
_entity_poly.entity_id
_entity_poly.type
_entity_poly.pdbx_seq_one_letter_code
_entity_poly.pdbx_strand_id
1 'polypeptide(L)'
;LAYVLRLQGPAIAIDTACSSSLVAVHQACTSLRNGESDLALAGGVNLLISPTSMIASCRAHMLSPDAHCKTFDSSADGYARGEGCGIVVLKRLSDALRDRDNIQAVIRGSAVNQDGHSSGLTVPNGPAQERVISDALRVAGISGDEVQYLEAHGTGT
;
A
#
# COMPACT_ATOMS: atom_id res chain seq x y z
N LEU A 1 -13.12 -14.52 3.07
CA LEU A 1 -12.28 -15.21 2.06
C LEU A 1 -11.81 -16.58 2.54
N ALA A 2 -11.00 -16.67 3.61
CA ALA A 2 -10.41 -17.93 4.09
C ALA A 2 -11.44 -19.07 4.28
N TYR A 3 -12.59 -18.81 4.91
CA TYR A 3 -13.66 -19.79 5.08
C TYR A 3 -14.20 -20.34 3.75
N VAL A 4 -14.60 -19.46 2.83
CA VAL A 4 -15.20 -19.82 1.53
C VAL A 4 -14.20 -20.58 0.65
N LEU A 5 -12.93 -20.16 0.68
CA LEU A 5 -11.84 -20.77 -0.09
C LEU A 5 -11.16 -21.94 0.63
N ARG A 6 -11.60 -22.28 1.85
CA ARG A 6 -11.06 -23.36 2.69
C ARG A 6 -9.56 -23.25 2.94
N LEU A 7 -9.06 -22.02 3.10
CA LEU A 7 -7.65 -21.74 3.38
C LEU A 7 -7.37 -21.81 4.89
N GLN A 8 -6.20 -22.32 5.26
CA GLN A 8 -5.81 -22.56 6.66
C GLN A 8 -4.55 -21.78 7.09
N GLY A 9 -3.98 -20.95 6.21
CA GLY A 9 -2.88 -20.04 6.54
C GLY A 9 -3.34 -18.82 7.35
N PRO A 10 -2.43 -17.85 7.62
CA PRO A 10 -2.76 -16.61 8.32
C PRO A 10 -3.93 -15.86 7.67
N ALA A 11 -4.89 -15.43 8.48
CA ALA A 11 -6.06 -14.67 8.06
C ALA A 11 -6.18 -13.38 8.88
N ILE A 12 -5.66 -12.27 8.33
CA ILE A 12 -5.43 -11.03 9.06
C ILE A 12 -6.13 -9.86 8.35
N ALA A 13 -6.81 -9.01 9.11
CA ALA A 13 -7.25 -7.70 8.64
C ALA A 13 -6.24 -6.63 9.10
N ILE A 14 -5.89 -5.71 8.20
CA ILE A 14 -4.89 -4.66 8.46
C ILE A 14 -5.55 -3.31 8.28
N ASP A 15 -5.37 -2.45 9.29
CA ASP A 15 -5.77 -1.05 9.24
C ASP A 15 -4.56 -0.18 9.57
N THR A 16 -4.03 0.47 8.54
CA THR A 16 -3.01 1.52 8.61
C THR A 16 -3.49 2.75 7.83
N ALA A 17 -4.82 2.99 7.82
CA ALA A 17 -5.45 4.01 6.98
C ALA A 17 -5.06 3.87 5.49
N CYS A 18 -4.52 4.93 4.88
CA CYS A 18 -4.24 5.03 3.44
C CYS A 18 -3.27 3.95 2.91
N SER A 19 -2.39 3.41 3.75
CA SER A 19 -1.37 2.43 3.34
C SER A 19 -1.82 0.96 3.49
N SER A 20 -3.03 0.70 3.98
CA SER A 20 -3.48 -0.63 4.42
C SER A 20 -3.27 -1.74 3.40
N SER A 21 -3.56 -1.49 2.12
CA SER A 21 -3.39 -2.47 1.05
C SER A 21 -1.92 -2.79 0.77
N LEU A 22 -1.03 -1.79 0.77
CA LEU A 22 0.41 -1.99 0.59
C LEU A 22 1.04 -2.69 1.80
N VAL A 23 0.59 -2.38 3.02
CA VAL A 23 1.03 -3.10 4.22
C VAL A 23 0.56 -4.56 4.20
N ALA A 24 -0.64 -4.84 3.68
CA ALA A 24 -1.10 -6.22 3.46
C ALA A 24 -0.23 -6.98 2.46
N VAL A 25 0.17 -6.35 1.36
CA VAL A 25 1.11 -6.93 0.40
C VAL A 25 2.48 -7.17 1.07
N HIS A 26 3.00 -6.22 1.85
CA HIS A 26 4.25 -6.38 2.57
C HIS A 26 4.21 -7.57 3.55
N GLN A 27 3.16 -7.68 4.38
CA GLN A 27 2.99 -8.78 5.32
C GLN A 27 2.85 -10.13 4.60
N ALA A 28 2.13 -10.18 3.48
CA ALA A 28 2.04 -11.38 2.66
C ALA A 28 3.40 -11.79 2.07
N CYS A 29 4.21 -10.84 1.59
CA CYS A 29 5.57 -11.12 1.15
C CYS A 29 6.44 -11.67 2.28
N THR A 30 6.34 -11.11 3.49
CA THR A 30 7.06 -11.60 4.68
C THR A 30 6.64 -13.03 5.05
N SER A 31 5.33 -13.31 5.08
CA SER A 31 4.80 -14.64 5.37
C SER A 31 5.28 -15.70 4.37
N LEU A 32 5.30 -15.35 3.07
CA LEU A 32 5.84 -16.21 2.01
C LEU A 32 7.35 -16.46 2.17
N ARG A 33 8.13 -15.43 2.52
CA ARG A 33 9.59 -15.54 2.72
C ARG A 33 9.94 -16.37 3.96
N ASN A 34 9.15 -16.26 5.01
CA ASN A 34 9.33 -17.01 6.26
C ASN A 34 8.81 -18.45 6.19
N GLY A 35 8.09 -18.82 5.13
CA GLY A 35 7.50 -20.15 4.99
C GLY A 35 6.25 -20.37 5.84
N GLU A 36 5.65 -19.30 6.37
CA GLU A 36 4.34 -19.35 7.04
C GLU A 36 3.20 -19.56 6.05
N SER A 37 3.43 -19.22 4.78
CA SER A 37 2.51 -19.44 3.65
C SER A 37 3.28 -19.85 2.41
N ASP A 38 2.65 -20.64 1.54
CA ASP A 38 3.15 -20.97 0.19
C ASP A 38 2.45 -20.17 -0.93
N LEU A 39 1.27 -19.65 -0.60
CA LEU A 39 0.46 -18.76 -1.42
C LEU A 39 -0.25 -17.77 -0.48
N ALA A 40 -0.29 -16.50 -0.85
CA ALA A 40 -0.97 -15.46 -0.09
C ALA A 40 -1.93 -14.65 -0.97
N LEU A 41 -3.11 -14.34 -0.43
CA LEU A 41 -4.03 -13.36 -1.00
C LEU A 41 -3.86 -12.05 -0.23
N ALA A 42 -3.49 -10.97 -0.93
CA ALA A 42 -3.25 -9.68 -0.32
C ALA A 42 -3.95 -8.57 -1.11
N GLY A 43 -4.45 -7.56 -0.42
CA GLY A 43 -5.10 -6.41 -1.06
C GLY A 43 -5.92 -5.60 -0.08
N GLY A 44 -6.95 -4.92 -0.58
CA GLY A 44 -7.75 -4.02 0.23
C GLY A 44 -9.09 -3.67 -0.41
N VAL A 45 -9.96 -3.10 0.41
CA VAL A 45 -11.27 -2.59 0.00
C VAL A 45 -11.55 -1.28 0.73
N ASN A 46 -12.12 -0.31 0.02
CA ASN A 46 -12.61 0.93 0.58
C ASN A 46 -13.98 1.25 -0.01
N LEU A 47 -14.97 1.47 0.87
CA LEU A 47 -16.32 1.88 0.50
C LEU A 47 -16.75 3.06 1.39
N LEU A 48 -17.42 4.04 0.80
CA LEU A 48 -17.88 5.30 1.38
C LEU A 48 -19.38 5.20 1.71
N ILE A 49 -19.74 4.20 2.51
CA ILE A 49 -21.15 3.87 2.80
C ILE A 49 -21.81 4.91 3.71
N SER A 50 -21.03 5.55 4.58
CA SER A 50 -21.52 6.52 5.57
C SER A 50 -20.92 7.90 5.34
N PRO A 51 -21.73 8.98 5.40
CA PRO A 51 -21.24 10.35 5.26
C PRO A 51 -20.34 10.79 6.41
N THR A 52 -20.34 10.08 7.55
CA THR A 52 -19.56 10.44 8.75
C THR A 52 -18.07 10.59 8.44
N SER A 53 -17.51 9.66 7.66
CA SER A 53 -16.08 9.70 7.27
C SER A 53 -15.75 10.89 6.37
N MET A 54 -16.67 11.25 5.48
CA MET A 54 -16.54 12.42 4.60
C MET A 54 -16.64 13.71 5.40
N ILE A 55 -17.63 13.85 6.29
CA ILE A 55 -17.78 15.01 7.18
C ILE A 55 -16.53 15.21 8.04
N ALA A 56 -15.99 14.14 8.61
CA ALA A 56 -14.75 14.20 9.39
C ALA A 56 -13.57 14.70 8.56
N SER A 57 -13.42 14.22 7.32
CA SER A 57 -12.35 14.64 6.41
C SER A 57 -12.50 16.11 5.98
N CYS A 58 -13.74 16.58 5.75
CA CYS A 58 -14.01 18.00 5.49
C CYS A 58 -13.62 18.88 6.68
N ARG A 59 -14.00 18.50 7.91
CA ARG A 59 -13.64 19.26 9.12
C ARG A 59 -12.13 19.31 9.35
N ALA A 60 -11.42 18.28 8.94
CA ALA A 60 -9.97 18.23 8.97
C ALA A 60 -9.29 18.98 7.80
N HIS A 61 -10.06 19.62 6.91
CA HIS A 61 -9.56 20.34 5.73
C HIS A 61 -8.68 19.47 4.82
N MET A 62 -9.00 18.18 4.71
CA MET A 62 -8.22 17.23 3.92
C MET A 62 -8.72 17.08 2.47
N LEU A 63 -9.97 17.48 2.21
CA LEU A 63 -10.62 17.25 0.92
C LEU A 63 -10.54 18.48 0.02
N SER A 64 -10.25 18.25 -1.25
CA SER A 64 -10.34 19.31 -2.27
C SER A 64 -11.79 19.73 -2.49
N PRO A 65 -12.10 21.04 -2.56
CA PRO A 65 -13.44 21.54 -2.84
C PRO A 65 -13.99 21.14 -4.22
N ASP A 66 -13.11 20.92 -5.21
CA ASP A 66 -13.51 20.49 -6.57
C ASP A 66 -13.45 18.97 -6.77
N ALA A 67 -13.16 18.22 -5.69
CA ALA A 67 -13.13 16.76 -5.68
C ALA A 67 -12.11 16.14 -6.67
N HIS A 68 -10.98 16.80 -6.90
CA HIS A 68 -9.86 16.25 -7.65
C HIS A 68 -8.57 16.17 -6.83
N CYS A 69 -7.81 15.09 -6.98
CA CYS A 69 -6.41 15.04 -6.55
C CYS A 69 -5.55 15.74 -7.60
N LYS A 70 -5.12 16.97 -7.35
CA LYS A 70 -4.28 17.75 -8.27
C LYS A 70 -2.80 17.45 -8.03
N THR A 71 -2.43 16.20 -8.24
CA THR A 71 -1.11 15.68 -7.87
C THR A 71 0.02 16.45 -8.56
N PHE A 72 0.92 17.02 -7.75
CA PHE A 72 2.05 17.87 -8.19
C PHE A 72 1.69 19.20 -8.83
N ASP A 73 0.42 19.63 -8.78
CA ASP A 73 0.00 20.93 -9.28
C ASP A 73 0.14 22.03 -8.22
N SER A 74 0.52 23.24 -8.62
CA SER A 74 0.61 24.40 -7.72
C SER A 74 -0.72 24.84 -7.09
N SER A 75 -1.84 24.41 -7.66
CA SER A 75 -3.21 24.67 -7.18
C SER A 75 -3.78 23.53 -6.34
N ALA A 76 -2.94 22.55 -5.94
CA ALA A 76 -3.26 21.50 -5.00
C ALA A 76 -3.88 22.05 -3.71
N ASP A 77 -5.07 21.55 -3.35
CA ASP A 77 -5.89 22.05 -2.25
C ASP A 77 -6.59 20.93 -1.47
N GLY A 78 -6.11 19.69 -1.58
CA GLY A 78 -6.65 18.53 -0.90
C GLY A 78 -6.84 17.33 -1.82
N TYR A 79 -7.29 16.21 -1.25
CA TYR A 79 -7.52 14.98 -2.02
C TYR A 79 -9.02 14.72 -2.27
N ALA A 80 -9.31 13.88 -3.26
CA ALA A 80 -10.65 13.37 -3.55
C ALA A 80 -10.84 11.95 -3.02
N ARG A 81 -12.01 11.65 -2.45
CA ARG A 81 -12.33 10.30 -1.95
C ARG A 81 -12.70 9.38 -3.12
N GLY A 82 -12.15 8.18 -3.11
CA GLY A 82 -12.49 7.12 -4.08
C GLY A 82 -12.89 5.82 -3.40
N GLU A 83 -13.66 4.99 -4.11
CA GLU A 83 -14.02 3.64 -3.70
C GLU A 83 -13.28 2.61 -4.56
N GLY A 84 -13.03 1.43 -4.01
CA GLY A 84 -12.35 0.38 -4.76
C GLY A 84 -12.11 -0.89 -3.96
N CYS A 85 -11.85 -1.97 -4.69
CA CYS A 85 -11.51 -3.27 -4.15
C CYS A 85 -10.49 -3.92 -5.08
N GLY A 86 -9.44 -4.52 -4.51
CA GLY A 86 -8.42 -5.21 -5.28
C GLY A 86 -7.73 -6.28 -4.45
N ILE A 87 -7.37 -7.40 -5.11
CA ILE A 87 -6.61 -8.50 -4.53
C ILE A 87 -5.55 -8.94 -5.55
N VAL A 88 -4.34 -9.23 -5.04
CA VAL A 88 -3.29 -9.93 -5.75
C VAL A 88 -3.06 -11.30 -5.14
N VAL A 89 -2.71 -12.27 -5.99
CA VAL A 89 -2.28 -13.61 -5.58
C VAL A 89 -0.77 -13.65 -5.64
N LEU A 90 -0.14 -13.99 -4.52
CA LEU A 90 1.32 -13.94 -4.36
C LEU A 90 1.85 -15.34 -4.05
N LYS A 91 2.98 -15.67 -4.67
CA LYS A 91 3.78 -16.88 -4.41
C LYS A 91 5.26 -16.50 -4.45
N ARG A 92 6.12 -17.35 -3.88
CA ARG A 92 7.56 -17.25 -4.14
C ARG A 92 7.82 -17.51 -5.62
N LEU A 93 8.74 -16.76 -6.22
CA LEU A 93 9.03 -16.84 -7.65
C LEU A 93 9.42 -18.26 -8.08
N SER A 94 10.21 -18.96 -7.27
CA SER A 94 10.60 -20.35 -7.51
C SER A 94 9.39 -21.29 -7.60
N ASP A 95 8.40 -21.11 -6.74
CA ASP A 95 7.18 -21.92 -6.73
C ASP A 95 6.28 -21.59 -7.92
N ALA A 96 6.16 -20.30 -8.28
CA ALA A 96 5.42 -19.88 -9.46
C ALA A 96 6.02 -20.44 -10.76
N LEU A 97 7.36 -20.45 -10.88
CA LEU A 97 8.06 -21.04 -12.01
C LEU A 97 7.91 -22.57 -12.07
N ARG A 98 8.04 -23.25 -10.93
CA ARG A 98 7.82 -24.71 -10.81
C ARG A 98 6.42 -25.09 -11.29
N ASP A 99 5.43 -24.33 -10.84
CA ASP A 99 4.02 -24.62 -11.11
C ASP A 99 3.55 -24.07 -12.47
N ARG A 100 4.43 -23.37 -13.20
CA ARG A 100 4.18 -22.76 -14.51
C ARG A 100 3.03 -21.75 -14.48
N ASP A 101 2.95 -20.98 -13.40
CA ASP A 101 1.99 -19.90 -13.25
C ASP A 101 2.25 -18.77 -14.26
N ASN A 102 1.20 -18.06 -14.64
CA ASN A 102 1.33 -16.82 -15.42
C ASN A 102 1.75 -15.66 -14.49
N ILE A 103 3.02 -15.27 -14.57
CA ILE A 103 3.61 -14.24 -13.71
C ILE A 103 3.44 -12.86 -14.33
N GLN A 104 2.63 -12.01 -13.69
CA GLN A 104 2.36 -10.64 -14.15
C GLN A 104 3.49 -9.66 -13.78
N ALA A 105 4.08 -9.81 -12.60
CA ALA A 105 5.16 -8.97 -12.09
C ALA A 105 5.93 -9.68 -10.96
N VAL A 106 7.11 -9.17 -10.62
CA VAL A 106 7.92 -9.65 -9.49
C VAL A 106 8.07 -8.55 -8.45
N ILE A 107 7.64 -8.81 -7.21
CA ILE A 107 7.89 -7.91 -6.08
C ILE A 107 9.32 -8.16 -5.58
N ARG A 108 10.25 -7.30 -6.00
CA ARG A 108 11.67 -7.41 -5.63
C ARG A 108 11.90 -7.08 -4.15
N GLY A 109 11.25 -6.04 -3.64
CA GLY A 109 11.35 -5.61 -2.25
C GLY A 109 10.17 -4.77 -1.81
N SER A 110 9.96 -4.70 -0.50
CA SER A 110 8.96 -3.84 0.14
C SER A 110 9.45 -3.49 1.55
N ALA A 111 9.01 -2.35 2.06
CA ALA A 111 9.34 -1.88 3.40
C ALA A 111 8.15 -1.09 3.97
N VAL A 112 8.08 -1.05 5.31
CA VAL A 112 7.08 -0.29 6.07
C VAL A 112 7.81 0.37 7.24
N ASN A 113 7.52 1.64 7.52
CA ASN A 113 7.97 2.33 8.72
C ASN A 113 6.89 3.27 9.25
N GLN A 114 7.26 4.15 10.18
CA GLN A 114 6.40 5.18 10.72
C GLN A 114 7.11 6.53 10.68
N ASP A 115 6.33 7.60 10.50
CA ASP A 115 6.81 8.97 10.49
C ASP A 115 7.44 9.39 11.83
N GLY A 116 7.03 8.73 12.92
CA GLY A 116 7.54 8.98 14.26
C GLY A 116 7.19 10.38 14.76
N HIS A 117 8.13 11.04 15.44
CA HIS A 117 7.93 12.41 15.89
C HIS A 117 8.12 13.39 14.72
N SER A 118 7.03 13.97 14.23
CA SER A 118 7.01 15.04 13.22
C SER A 118 6.34 16.31 13.78
N SER A 119 6.17 17.33 12.94
CA SER A 119 5.56 18.61 13.33
C SER A 119 4.07 18.52 13.72
N GLY A 120 3.44 17.35 13.54
CA GLY A 120 2.08 17.07 13.98
C GLY A 120 1.69 15.63 13.64
N LEU A 121 0.71 15.06 14.34
CA LEU A 121 0.35 13.65 14.21
C LEU A 121 0.03 13.21 12.76
N THR A 122 -0.54 14.11 11.96
CA THR A 122 -0.92 13.85 10.56
C THR A 122 0.02 14.49 9.55
N VAL A 123 1.11 15.11 10.01
CA VAL A 123 2.06 15.80 9.13
C VAL A 123 3.09 14.79 8.62
N PRO A 124 3.22 14.62 7.30
CA PRO A 124 4.16 13.66 6.72
C PRO A 124 5.61 14.00 7.07
N ASN A 125 6.45 12.97 7.23
CA ASN A 125 7.87 13.13 7.54
C ASN A 125 8.76 12.76 6.34
N GLY A 126 9.30 13.76 5.65
CA GLY A 126 10.18 13.59 4.48
C GLY A 126 11.35 12.61 4.73
N PRO A 127 12.17 12.82 5.78
CA PRO A 127 13.22 11.87 6.13
C PRO A 127 12.75 10.44 6.41
N ALA A 128 11.54 10.23 6.96
CA ALA A 128 10.98 8.90 7.14
C ALA A 128 10.60 8.25 5.80
N GLN A 129 10.04 9.03 4.88
CA GLN A 129 9.73 8.58 3.53
C GLN A 129 11.00 8.22 2.74
N GLU A 130 12.06 9.02 2.82
CA GLU A 130 13.35 8.70 2.20
C GLU A 130 13.93 7.38 2.73
N ARG A 131 13.83 7.15 4.04
CA ARG A 131 14.29 5.89 4.67
C ARG A 131 13.50 4.68 4.20
N VAL A 132 12.16 4.73 4.17
CA VAL A 132 11.37 3.57 3.73
C VAL A 132 11.58 3.25 2.25
N ILE A 133 11.76 4.27 1.41
CA ILE A 133 12.12 4.08 0.00
C ILE A 133 13.51 3.43 -0.11
N SER A 134 14.49 3.95 0.62
CA SER A 134 15.85 3.40 0.64
C SER A 134 15.88 1.95 1.13
N ASP A 135 15.10 1.62 2.16
CA ASP A 135 14.98 0.26 2.67
C ASP A 135 14.31 -0.68 1.65
N ALA A 136 13.26 -0.22 0.95
CA ALA A 136 12.62 -1.01 -0.10
C ALA A 136 13.58 -1.31 -1.26
N LEU A 137 14.37 -0.32 -1.70
CA LEU A 137 15.41 -0.49 -2.72
C LEU A 137 16.51 -1.44 -2.27
N ARG A 138 16.99 -1.29 -1.02
CA ARG A 138 17.97 -2.18 -0.41
C ARG A 138 17.48 -3.63 -0.35
N VAL A 139 16.22 -3.85 0.06
CA VAL A 139 15.60 -5.19 0.08
C VAL A 139 15.43 -5.74 -1.34
N ALA A 140 15.15 -4.89 -2.32
CA ALA A 140 15.05 -5.26 -3.72
C ALA A 140 16.41 -5.58 -4.39
N GLY A 141 17.51 -5.12 -3.77
CA GLY A 141 18.86 -5.24 -4.31
C GLY A 141 19.05 -4.44 -5.59
N ILE A 142 18.44 -3.25 -5.68
CA ILE A 142 18.56 -2.33 -6.81
C ILE A 142 18.93 -0.93 -6.31
N SER A 143 19.52 -0.15 -7.21
CA SER A 143 19.83 1.26 -7.05
C SER A 143 18.68 2.16 -7.53
N GLY A 144 18.69 3.44 -7.12
CA GLY A 144 17.60 4.36 -7.45
C GLY A 144 17.52 4.71 -8.96
N ASP A 145 18.65 4.69 -9.67
CA ASP A 145 18.74 4.95 -11.10
C ASP A 145 18.23 3.79 -11.97
N GLU A 146 18.04 2.61 -11.39
CA GLU A 146 17.33 1.50 -12.05
C GLU A 146 15.80 1.67 -12.06
N VAL A 147 15.25 2.64 -11.30
CA VAL A 147 13.81 2.88 -11.22
C VAL A 147 13.35 3.75 -12.39
N GLN A 148 12.54 3.16 -13.27
CA GLN A 148 12.04 3.84 -14.48
C GLN A 148 10.72 4.57 -14.27
N TYR A 149 9.95 4.19 -13.25
CA TYR A 149 8.64 4.74 -12.97
C TYR A 149 8.37 4.74 -11.45
N LEU A 150 7.72 5.80 -10.97
CA LEU A 150 7.32 5.95 -9.57
C LEU A 150 5.81 6.25 -9.50
N GLU A 151 5.05 5.28 -9.01
CA GLU A 151 3.66 5.49 -8.60
C GLU A 151 3.67 6.16 -7.21
N ALA A 152 3.51 7.49 -7.18
CA ALA A 152 3.54 8.25 -5.94
C ALA A 152 2.22 8.17 -5.16
N HIS A 153 2.24 8.43 -3.85
CA HIS A 153 1.01 8.53 -3.05
C HIS A 153 0.07 9.65 -3.57
N GLY A 154 0.67 10.78 -3.93
CA GLY A 154 0.07 11.75 -4.85
C GLY A 154 -1.26 12.37 -4.40
N THR A 155 -1.41 12.71 -3.13
CA THR A 155 -2.69 13.21 -2.58
C THR A 155 -3.14 14.57 -3.11
N GLY A 156 -2.26 15.36 -3.75
CA GLY A 156 -2.62 16.68 -4.27
C GLY A 156 -2.78 17.75 -3.18
N THR A 157 -1.80 17.83 -2.28
CA THR A 157 -1.78 18.70 -1.09
C THR A 157 -0.53 19.57 -1.05
#